data_AF-A0A674J915-F1
#
_entry.id   AF-A0A674J915-F1
#
_cell.length_a   1.000
_cell.length_b   1.000
_cell.length_c   1.000
_cell.angle_alpha   90.00
_cell.angle_beta   90.00
_cell.angle_gamma   90.00
#
_symmetry.space_group_name_H-M   'P 1'
#
loop_
_entity.id
_entity.type
_entity.pdbx_description
1 polymer ?
#
loop_
_entity_poly.entity_id
_entity_poly.type
_entity_poly.pdbx_seq_one_letter_code
_entity_poly.pdbx_strand_id
1 'polypeptide(L)'
;GSDSRSELVVLAILCFTLCKCDLSGLWRNELGSLMEINKVNDAGEFSGKYLTAVTATSNCIHSSPLKGAQHDRTQRSQPTFGFTVNWEKFSNSTTVFVGQCFVGDKGKETLKTMWLLREEVGSPGDGWRATRWVTGHRLARRLCVILG
;
A
#
# COMPACT_ATOMS: atom_id res chain seq x y z
N GLY A 1 -14.39 -3.52 -45.11
CA GLY A 1 -15.07 -3.85 -43.84
C GLY A 1 -14.17 -4.64 -42.92
N SER A 2 -12.99 -4.11 -42.62
CA SER A 2 -11.89 -4.79 -41.93
C SER A 2 -11.24 -3.85 -40.91
N ASP A 3 -12.06 -3.20 -40.07
CA ASP A 3 -11.54 -2.08 -39.26
C ASP A 3 -12.04 -2.06 -37.81
N SER A 4 -13.33 -2.34 -37.56
CA SER A 4 -13.86 -2.28 -36.18
C SER A 4 -13.31 -3.35 -35.24
N ARG A 5 -13.00 -4.55 -35.73
CA ARG A 5 -12.42 -5.63 -34.92
C ARG A 5 -10.93 -5.38 -34.62
N SER A 6 -10.21 -4.82 -35.57
CA SER A 6 -8.79 -4.47 -35.45
C SER A 6 -8.60 -3.35 -34.42
N GLU A 7 -9.41 -2.29 -34.50
CA GLU A 7 -9.43 -1.20 -33.52
C GLU A 7 -9.79 -1.68 -32.11
N LEU A 8 -10.79 -2.55 -31.98
CA LEU A 8 -11.18 -3.11 -30.67
C LEU A 8 -10.05 -3.91 -30.03
N VAL A 9 -9.31 -4.70 -30.83
CA VAL A 9 -8.17 -5.48 -30.36
C VAL A 9 -7.02 -4.57 -29.95
N VAL A 10 -6.74 -3.51 -30.72
CA VAL A 10 -5.71 -2.51 -30.38
C VAL A 10 -6.08 -1.75 -29.09
N LEU A 11 -7.32 -1.32 -28.94
CA LEU A 11 -7.82 -0.67 -27.71
C LEU A 11 -7.73 -1.61 -26.50
N ALA A 12 -8.08 -2.89 -26.66
CA ALA A 12 -7.96 -3.88 -25.59
C ALA A 12 -6.50 -4.08 -25.17
N ILE A 13 -5.57 -4.24 -26.13
CA ILE A 13 -4.13 -4.39 -25.86
C ILE A 13 -3.56 -3.14 -25.17
N LEU A 14 -3.96 -1.95 -25.60
CA LEU A 14 -3.60 -0.68 -24.95
C LEU A 14 -4.16 -0.61 -23.52
N CYS A 15 -5.40 -1.06 -23.29
CA CYS A 15 -5.98 -1.13 -21.95
C CYS A 15 -5.24 -2.12 -21.03
N PHE A 16 -4.85 -3.29 -21.54
CA PHE A 16 -4.05 -4.28 -20.80
C PHE A 16 -2.64 -3.79 -20.45
N THR A 17 -2.07 -2.90 -21.26
CA THR A 17 -0.75 -2.29 -21.02
C THR A 17 -0.83 -1.06 -20.12
N LEU A 18 -1.93 -0.29 -20.15
CA LEU A 18 -2.12 0.94 -19.36
C LEU A 18 -2.73 0.73 -17.96
N CYS A 19 -3.58 -0.28 -17.73
CA CYS A 19 -4.25 -0.47 -16.42
C CYS A 19 -3.46 -1.38 -15.46
N LYS A 20 -2.17 -1.12 -15.26
CA LYS A 20 -1.33 -1.85 -14.29
C LYS A 20 -1.13 -1.01 -13.04
N CYS A 21 -1.63 -1.46 -11.90
CA CYS A 21 -1.37 -0.75 -10.66
C CYS A 21 0.12 -0.74 -10.32
N ASP A 22 0.69 0.46 -10.19
CA ASP A 22 2.02 0.67 -9.62
C ASP A 22 1.92 0.96 -8.13
N LEU A 23 2.74 0.35 -7.27
CA LEU A 23 2.77 0.73 -5.85
C LEU A 23 3.66 1.96 -5.60
N SER A 24 4.62 2.24 -6.47
CA SER A 24 5.59 3.33 -6.31
C SER A 24 4.87 4.69 -6.30
N GLY A 25 5.25 5.59 -5.40
CA GLY A 25 4.72 6.94 -5.28
C GLY A 25 4.03 7.22 -3.95
N LEU A 26 3.22 8.30 -3.94
CA LEU A 26 2.57 8.82 -2.75
C LEU A 26 1.13 8.34 -2.64
N TRP A 27 0.75 7.93 -1.43
CA TRP A 27 -0.55 7.40 -1.07
C TRP A 27 -1.10 8.08 0.17
N ARG A 28 -2.42 8.24 0.22
CA ARG A 28 -3.15 8.72 1.40
C ARG A 28 -4.29 7.77 1.74
N ASN A 29 -4.40 7.35 3.00
CA ASN A 29 -5.55 6.57 3.49
C ASN A 29 -6.69 7.47 4.00
N GLU A 30 -7.84 6.87 4.30
CA GLU A 30 -9.04 7.56 4.79
C GLU A 30 -8.86 8.25 6.15
N LEU A 31 -7.85 7.87 6.94
CA LEU A 31 -7.51 8.55 8.19
C LEU A 31 -6.57 9.75 7.97
N GLY A 32 -6.16 10.02 6.73
CA GLY A 32 -5.24 11.09 6.40
C GLY A 32 -3.75 10.73 6.53
N SER A 33 -3.41 9.48 6.87
CA SER A 33 -2.02 9.03 6.92
C SER A 33 -1.41 9.03 5.53
N LEU A 34 -0.13 9.36 5.45
CA LEU A 34 0.65 9.44 4.21
C LEU A 34 1.64 8.29 4.12
N MET A 35 1.81 7.78 2.92
CA MET A 35 2.77 6.72 2.64
C MET A 35 3.48 7.02 1.32
N GLU A 36 4.80 6.96 1.35
CA GLU A 36 5.66 7.04 0.18
C GLU A 36 6.28 5.67 -0.05
N ILE A 37 6.05 5.08 -1.22
CA ILE A 37 6.69 3.83 -1.64
C ILE A 37 7.72 4.18 -2.72
N ASN A 38 8.98 3.82 -2.48
CA ASN A 38 10.05 3.95 -3.46
C ASN A 38 9.83 2.99 -4.63
N LYS A 39 10.63 3.15 -5.69
CA LYS A 39 10.60 2.25 -6.85
C LYS A 39 10.67 0.78 -6.41
N VAL A 40 9.71 -0.01 -6.87
CA VAL A 40 9.71 -1.47 -6.69
C VAL A 40 10.80 -2.08 -7.58
N ASN A 41 11.63 -2.98 -7.03
CA ASN A 41 12.68 -3.66 -7.78
C ASN A 41 12.13 -4.85 -8.59
N ASP A 42 12.99 -5.47 -9.40
CA ASP A 42 12.61 -6.58 -10.29
C ASP A 42 12.17 -7.85 -9.52
N ALA A 43 12.58 -7.99 -8.26
CA ALA A 43 12.14 -9.05 -7.35
C ALA A 43 10.79 -8.74 -6.67
N GLY A 44 10.19 -7.57 -6.95
CA GLY A 44 8.94 -7.12 -6.35
C GLY A 44 9.10 -6.49 -4.96
N GLU A 45 10.32 -6.32 -4.47
CA GLU A 45 10.59 -5.71 -3.17
C GLU A 45 10.57 -4.18 -3.25
N PHE A 46 10.15 -3.56 -2.16
CA PHE A 46 10.14 -2.11 -2.04
C PHE A 46 10.42 -1.65 -0.61
N SER A 47 10.84 -0.40 -0.52
CA SER A 47 11.01 0.33 0.73
C SER A 47 10.26 1.67 0.65
N GLY A 48 10.15 2.37 1.77
CA GLY A 48 9.49 3.65 1.77
C GLY A 48 9.41 4.28 3.15
N LYS A 49 8.50 5.24 3.27
CA LYS A 49 8.19 5.94 4.52
C LYS A 49 6.69 5.96 4.77
N TYR A 50 6.30 5.84 6.02
CA TYR A 50 4.94 5.98 6.49
C TYR A 50 4.87 7.11 7.51
N LEU A 51 3.88 7.99 7.36
CA LEU A 51 3.55 9.03 8.31
C LEU A 51 2.09 8.83 8.73
N THR A 52 1.88 8.29 9.93
CA THR A 52 0.53 8.09 10.45
C THR A 52 -0.12 9.43 10.80
N ALA A 53 -1.44 9.54 10.64
CA ALA A 53 -2.21 10.69 11.14
C ALA A 53 -2.75 10.46 12.55
N VAL A 54 -2.68 9.22 13.05
CA VAL A 54 -3.21 8.80 14.35
C VAL A 54 -2.18 7.96 15.09
N THR A 55 -2.15 8.07 16.41
CA THR A 55 -1.31 7.22 17.27
C THR A 55 -2.07 6.87 18.55
N ALA A 56 -1.77 5.71 19.14
CA ALA A 56 -2.27 5.30 20.45
C ALA A 56 -1.40 5.83 21.61
N THR A 57 -0.23 6.41 21.30
CA THR A 57 0.69 7.00 22.27
C THR A 57 0.47 8.50 22.39
N SER A 58 0.87 9.12 23.50
CA SER A 58 0.96 10.58 23.61
C SER A 58 2.21 11.17 22.95
N ASN A 59 3.13 10.33 22.47
CA ASN A 59 4.37 10.75 21.81
C ASN A 59 4.11 11.45 20.47
N CYS A 60 4.99 12.39 20.12
CA CYS A 60 4.96 13.06 18.82
C CYS A 60 5.11 12.04 17.68
N ILE A 61 4.24 12.17 16.67
CA ILE A 61 4.30 11.32 15.48
C ILE A 61 5.57 11.65 14.68
N HIS A 62 6.28 10.61 14.26
CA HIS A 62 7.41 10.72 13.35
C HIS A 62 7.20 9.87 12.09
N SER A 63 7.89 10.23 11.01
CA SER A 63 7.96 9.37 9.83
C SER A 63 8.76 8.10 10.14
N SER A 64 8.17 6.95 9.80
CA SER A 64 8.70 5.62 10.04
C SER A 64 9.05 4.89 8.74
N PRO A 65 10.15 4.11 8.71
CA PRO A 65 10.49 3.32 7.54
C PRO A 65 9.47 2.19 7.32
N LEU A 66 9.22 1.88 6.04
CA LEU A 66 8.50 0.67 5.65
C LEU A 66 9.34 -0.18 4.68
N LYS A 67 9.12 -1.49 4.71
CA LYS A 67 9.70 -2.48 3.78
C LYS A 67 8.67 -3.54 3.42
N GLY A 68 8.61 -3.94 2.16
CA GLY A 68 7.61 -4.90 1.70
C GLY A 68 7.94 -5.53 0.37
N ALA A 69 6.99 -6.34 -0.11
CA ALA A 69 7.06 -6.97 -1.41
C ALA A 69 5.66 -7.08 -2.03
N GLN A 70 5.62 -7.12 -3.36
CA GLN A 70 4.43 -7.35 -4.17
C GLN A 70 4.64 -8.51 -5.13
N HIS A 71 3.54 -9.09 -5.60
CA HIS A 71 3.59 -10.07 -6.68
C HIS A 71 3.97 -9.42 -8.01
N ASP A 72 4.56 -10.23 -8.89
CA ASP A 72 4.96 -9.83 -10.24
C ASP A 72 3.78 -9.23 -11.05
N ARG A 73 4.04 -8.06 -11.63
CA ARG A 73 3.11 -7.27 -12.46
C ARG A 73 3.09 -7.71 -13.93
N THR A 74 4.04 -8.53 -14.39
CA THR A 74 4.08 -9.01 -15.78
C THR A 74 2.89 -9.94 -16.09
N GLN A 75 2.49 -10.74 -15.09
CA GLN A 75 1.38 -11.68 -15.19
C GLN A 75 0.08 -11.16 -14.55
N ARG A 76 0.14 -10.10 -13.72
CA ARG A 76 -1.01 -9.58 -12.96
C ARG A 76 -1.07 -8.06 -12.97
N SER A 77 -2.18 -7.50 -13.45
CA SER A 77 -2.39 -6.03 -13.49
C SER A 77 -2.74 -5.41 -12.12
N GLN A 78 -3.15 -6.21 -11.15
CA GLN A 78 -3.66 -5.80 -9.84
C GLN A 78 -3.04 -6.66 -8.72
N PRO A 79 -1.75 -6.44 -8.40
CA PRO A 79 -0.98 -7.34 -7.53
C PRO A 79 -1.43 -7.27 -6.06
N THR A 80 -1.31 -8.41 -5.37
CA THR A 80 -1.30 -8.46 -3.91
C THR A 80 0.08 -8.12 -3.38
N PHE A 81 0.13 -7.50 -2.20
CA PHE A 81 1.35 -7.03 -1.58
C PHE A 81 1.26 -7.09 -0.05
N GLY A 82 2.42 -7.02 0.60
CA GLY A 82 2.50 -6.82 2.03
C GLY A 82 3.72 -5.98 2.39
N PHE A 83 3.63 -5.22 3.48
CA PHE A 83 4.74 -4.45 4.00
C PHE A 83 4.68 -4.30 5.52
N THR A 84 5.84 -4.07 6.11
CA THR A 84 6.03 -3.83 7.54
C THR A 84 6.42 -2.38 7.74
N VAL A 85 5.85 -1.73 8.76
CA VAL A 85 6.22 -0.41 9.26
C VAL A 85 6.77 -0.57 10.66
N ASN A 86 7.95 0.00 10.89
CA ASN A 86 8.61 -0.03 12.19
C ASN A 86 8.50 1.34 12.88
N TRP A 87 7.84 1.41 14.05
CA TRP A 87 7.48 2.66 14.72
C TRP A 87 8.53 3.18 15.73
N GLU A 88 9.75 2.62 15.72
CA GLU A 88 10.85 2.84 16.68
C GLU A 88 11.05 4.28 17.20
N LYS A 89 10.80 5.30 16.37
CA LYS A 89 11.02 6.71 16.78
C LYS A 89 10.01 7.23 17.80
N PHE A 90 8.82 6.64 17.88
CA PHE A 90 7.76 7.12 18.79
C PHE A 90 6.93 6.03 19.44
N SER A 91 7.14 4.76 19.06
CA SER A 91 6.50 3.61 19.69
C SER A 91 7.35 2.36 19.46
N ASN A 92 7.55 1.54 20.50
CA ASN A 92 8.13 0.20 20.36
C ASN A 92 7.07 -0.78 19.85
N SER A 93 6.53 -0.50 18.67
CA SER A 93 5.52 -1.33 18.01
C SER A 93 5.85 -1.52 16.55
N THR A 94 5.25 -2.53 15.94
CA THR A 94 5.38 -2.83 14.52
C THR A 94 4.00 -3.01 13.92
N THR A 95 3.79 -2.54 12.69
CA THR A 95 2.54 -2.81 11.96
C THR A 95 2.84 -3.47 10.64
N VAL A 96 2.15 -4.58 10.37
CA VAL A 96 2.14 -5.21 9.05
C VAL A 96 0.86 -4.86 8.33
N PHE A 97 0.97 -4.54 7.05
CA PHE A 97 -0.13 -4.33 6.13
C PHE A 97 -0.10 -5.43 5.08
N VAL A 98 -1.27 -5.94 4.73
CA VAL A 98 -1.45 -6.87 3.61
C VAL A 98 -2.65 -6.40 2.79
N GLY A 99 -2.56 -6.50 1.48
CA GLY A 99 -3.64 -6.03 0.63
C GLY A 99 -3.46 -6.32 -0.84
N GLN A 100 -4.32 -5.67 -1.61
CA GLN A 100 -4.32 -5.73 -3.07
C GLN A 100 -4.52 -4.33 -3.64
N CYS A 101 -3.80 -4.05 -4.73
CA CYS A 101 -4.05 -2.84 -5.49
C CYS A 101 -5.10 -3.10 -6.57
N PHE A 102 -6.04 -2.17 -6.70
CA PHE A 102 -7.10 -2.17 -7.70
C PHE A 102 -7.01 -0.95 -8.60
N VAL A 103 -7.36 -1.11 -9.88
CA VAL A 103 -7.52 -0.01 -10.83
C VAL A 103 -9.01 0.10 -11.15
N GLY A 104 -9.64 1.18 -10.69
CA GLY A 104 -11.05 1.45 -10.95
C GLY A 104 -11.29 2.16 -12.28
N ASP A 105 -12.57 2.43 -12.56
CA ASP A 105 -12.98 3.18 -13.75
C ASP A 105 -12.19 4.49 -13.88
N LYS A 106 -11.76 4.80 -15.10
CA LYS A 106 -10.90 5.95 -15.43
C LYS A 106 -9.45 5.84 -14.91
N GLY A 107 -8.96 4.63 -14.63
CA GLY A 107 -7.56 4.40 -14.25
C GLY A 107 -7.23 4.74 -12.79
N LYS A 108 -8.25 4.90 -11.94
CA LYS A 108 -8.03 5.33 -10.55
C LYS A 108 -7.50 4.18 -9.69
N GLU A 109 -6.24 4.27 -9.31
CA GLU A 109 -5.61 3.28 -8.42
C GLU A 109 -6.06 3.41 -6.97
N THR A 110 -6.26 2.27 -6.32
CA THR A 110 -6.70 2.18 -4.93
C THR A 110 -6.06 0.97 -4.26
N LEU A 111 -5.47 1.16 -3.08
CA LEU A 111 -4.99 0.05 -2.24
C LEU A 111 -6.08 -0.34 -1.25
N LYS A 112 -6.44 -1.62 -1.23
CA LYS A 112 -7.33 -2.19 -0.22
C LYS A 112 -6.48 -3.01 0.72
N THR A 113 -6.37 -2.57 1.98
CA THR A 113 -5.47 -3.19 2.95
C THR A 113 -6.18 -3.58 4.23
N MET A 114 -5.62 -4.57 4.90
CA MET A 114 -5.82 -4.90 6.30
C MET A 114 -4.49 -4.76 7.02
N TRP A 115 -4.51 -4.64 8.35
CA TRP A 115 -3.28 -4.52 9.13
C TRP A 115 -3.39 -5.18 10.50
N LEU A 116 -2.21 -5.56 11.02
CA LEU A 116 -1.98 -6.00 12.39
C LEU A 116 -0.93 -5.08 13.01
N LEU A 117 -1.23 -4.48 14.16
CA LEU A 117 -0.28 -3.74 14.98
C LEU A 117 0.10 -4.62 16.17
N ARG A 118 1.41 -4.83 16.35
CA ARG A 118 2.00 -5.57 17.45
C ARG A 118 2.73 -4.62 18.39
N GLU A 119 2.29 -4.55 19.64
CA GLU A 119 2.97 -3.85 20.73
C GLU A 119 4.06 -4.72 21.36
N GLU A 120 5.15 -4.09 21.81
CA GLU A 120 6.08 -4.71 22.76
C GLU A 120 5.38 -4.95 24.11
N VAL A 121 5.65 -6.10 24.73
CA VAL A 121 5.16 -6.42 26.07
C VAL A 121 6.28 -6.96 26.94
N GLY A 122 6.23 -6.65 28.24
CA GLY A 122 7.28 -7.02 29.19
C GLY A 122 7.35 -8.50 29.54
N SER A 123 6.33 -9.29 29.21
CA SER A 123 6.31 -10.74 29.45
C SER A 123 5.57 -11.51 28.36
N PRO A 124 5.93 -12.79 28.10
CA PRO A 124 5.18 -13.64 27.17
C PRO A 124 3.69 -13.79 27.54
N GLY A 125 3.37 -13.78 28.83
CA GLY A 125 1.99 -13.90 29.33
C GLY A 125 1.08 -12.74 28.94
N ASP A 126 1.64 -11.58 28.62
CA ASP A 126 0.89 -10.41 28.15
C ASP A 126 0.63 -10.42 26.64
N GLY A 127 1.11 -11.44 25.92
CA GLY A 127 1.06 -11.51 24.46
C GLY A 127 -0.36 -11.49 23.88
N TRP A 128 -1.37 -11.91 24.65
CA TRP A 128 -2.78 -11.99 24.23
C TRP A 128 -3.39 -10.61 23.93
N ARG A 129 -2.95 -9.55 24.61
CA ARG A 129 -3.46 -8.17 24.43
C ARG A 129 -2.64 -7.33 23.47
N ALA A 130 -1.50 -7.84 23.03
CA ALA A 130 -0.49 -7.05 22.32
C ALA A 130 -0.71 -6.92 20.81
N THR A 131 -1.75 -7.56 20.26
CA THR A 131 -2.06 -7.49 18.83
C THR A 131 -3.40 -6.80 18.61
N ARG A 132 -3.36 -5.62 17.99
CA ARG A 132 -4.55 -4.94 17.47
C ARG A 132 -4.66 -5.21 15.98
N TRP A 133 -5.87 -5.30 15.48
CA TRP A 133 -6.13 -5.57 14.07
C TRP A 133 -7.37 -4.86 13.58
N VAL A 134 -7.43 -4.59 12.28
CA VAL A 134 -8.64 -4.09 11.63
C VAL A 134 -8.89 -4.90 10.36
N THR A 135 -10.05 -5.55 10.32
CA THR A 135 -10.66 -6.07 9.10
C THR A 135 -11.61 -5.00 8.56
N GLY A 136 -11.18 -4.29 7.53
CA GLY A 136 -11.97 -3.23 6.91
C GLY A 136 -11.14 -2.58 5.84
N HIS A 137 -11.75 -2.23 4.71
CA HIS A 137 -11.05 -1.68 3.56
C HIS A 137 -10.37 -0.35 3.91
N ARG A 138 -9.14 -0.39 4.43
CA ARG A 138 -8.28 0.80 4.48
C ARG A 138 -7.90 1.11 3.05
N LEU A 139 -8.51 2.18 2.56
CA LEU A 139 -8.56 2.65 1.21
C LEU A 139 -7.50 3.71 1.04
N ALA A 140 -6.31 3.30 0.57
CA ALA A 140 -5.32 4.27 0.15
C ALA A 140 -5.59 4.69 -1.29
N ARG A 141 -5.57 5.99 -1.55
CA ARG A 141 -5.65 6.55 -2.90
C ARG A 141 -4.32 7.20 -3.26
N ARG A 142 -3.91 7.07 -4.52
CA ARG A 142 -2.73 7.74 -5.04
C ARG A 142 -2.92 9.25 -4.94
N LEU A 143 -1.90 9.95 -4.45
CA LEU A 143 -1.83 11.40 -4.50
C LEU A 143 -1.28 11.81 -5.88
N CYS A 144 -2.04 12.65 -6.59
CA CYS A 144 -1.51 13.33 -7.76
C CYS A 144 -0.67 14.50 -7.26
N VAL A 145 0.65 14.44 -7.46
CA VAL A 145 1.49 15.62 -7.28
C VAL A 145 1.35 16.42 -8.56
N ILE A 146 0.57 17.50 -8.52
CA ILE A 146 0.64 18.50 -9.58
C ILE A 146 2.03 19.12 -9.43
N LEU A 147 2.95 18.75 -10.32
CA LEU A 147 4.20 19.48 -10.48
C LEU A 147 3.79 20.91 -10.88
N GLY A 148 3.93 21.84 -9.94
CA GLY A 148 3.81 23.28 -10.21
C GLY A 148 5.05 23.81 -10.90
#